data_AF-A0A242A498-F1
#
_entry.id   AF-A0A242A498-F1
#
_cell.length_a   1.000
_cell.length_b   1.000
_cell.length_c   1.000
_cell.angle_alpha   90.00
_cell.angle_beta   90.00
_cell.angle_gamma   90.00
#
_symmetry.space_group_name_H-M   'P 1'
#
loop_
_entity.id
_entity.type
_entity.pdbx_description
1 polymer ?
#
loop_
_entity_poly.entity_id
_entity_poly.type
_entity_poly.pdbx_seq_one_letter_code
_entity_poly.pdbx_strand_id
1 'polypeptide(L)'
;MYNNEILSYRVSEKPNAVAVMDSLEEAIQVTKDCPFRRTFHSDQGWAYQMKAYGNKLKEHRIFQSMSRKGNCLDNFPMENFFGLLKQEIFHGEIYLSFNELKIKIDKYIDYYNNKRIKQKLNWLSPVQFREAAQRAV
;
A
#
# COMPACT_ATOMS: atom_id res chain seq x y z
N MET A 1 -9.41 -7.98 1.66
CA MET A 1 -7.99 -7.67 1.97
C MET A 1 -7.63 -8.33 3.29
N TYR A 2 -6.47 -9.01 3.38
CA TYR A 2 -6.12 -9.91 4.49
C TYR A 2 -5.72 -9.16 5.79
N ASN A 3 -4.52 -8.59 5.85
CA ASN A 3 -3.97 -7.95 7.05
C ASN A 3 -3.83 -6.42 6.95
N ASN A 4 -4.00 -5.82 5.76
CA ASN A 4 -3.90 -4.37 5.49
C ASN A 4 -2.53 -3.76 5.81
N GLU A 5 -1.47 -4.55 5.76
CA GLU A 5 -0.08 -4.10 5.88
C GLU A 5 0.32 -3.32 4.62
N ILE A 6 1.03 -2.21 4.81
CA ILE A 6 1.65 -1.47 3.71
C ILE A 6 2.99 -2.14 3.41
N LEU A 7 3.07 -2.85 2.28
CA LEU A 7 4.25 -3.63 1.90
C LEU A 7 5.36 -2.78 1.27
N SER A 8 5.00 -1.72 0.54
CA SER A 8 5.94 -0.78 -0.05
C SER A 8 5.26 0.57 -0.29
N TYR A 9 6.06 1.63 -0.31
CA TYR A 9 5.63 2.97 -0.72
C TYR A 9 6.83 3.81 -1.16
N ARG A 10 6.57 4.86 -1.95
CA ARG A 10 7.53 5.91 -2.28
C ARG A 10 6.88 7.27 -2.07
N VAL A 11 7.66 8.22 -1.56
CA VAL A 11 7.24 9.62 -1.39
C VAL A 11 8.13 10.47 -2.29
N SER A 12 7.52 11.25 -3.17
CA SER A 12 8.22 12.15 -4.09
C SER A 12 7.55 13.52 -4.11
N GLU A 13 8.32 14.57 -4.40
CA GLU A 13 7.82 15.95 -4.46
C GLU A 13 6.78 16.16 -5.58
N LYS A 14 6.84 15.33 -6.62
CA LYS A 14 5.94 15.38 -7.77
C LYS A 14 5.53 13.95 -8.17
N PRO A 15 4.30 13.75 -8.69
CA PRO A 15 3.92 12.48 -9.30
C PRO A 15 4.89 12.13 -10.42
N ASN A 16 5.52 10.95 -10.36
CA ASN A 16 6.44 10.49 -11.38
C ASN A 16 6.41 8.96 -11.50
N ALA A 17 6.69 8.46 -12.70
CA ALA A 17 6.64 7.03 -12.99
C ALA A 17 7.73 6.24 -12.24
N VAL A 18 8.89 6.85 -11.95
CA VAL A 18 10.02 6.19 -11.27
C VAL A 18 9.60 5.75 -9.87
N ALA A 19 9.06 6.66 -9.05
CA ALA A 19 8.57 6.33 -7.71
C ALA A 19 7.47 5.25 -7.72
N VAL A 20 6.58 5.28 -8.70
CA VAL A 20 5.53 4.26 -8.86
C VAL A 20 6.15 2.89 -9.16
N MET A 21 7.08 2.83 -10.12
CA MET A 21 7.72 1.58 -10.53
C MET A 21 8.64 1.01 -9.45
N ASP A 22 9.36 1.85 -8.72
CA ASP A 22 10.22 1.43 -7.61
C ASP A 22 9.41 0.81 -6.46
N SER A 23 8.25 1.42 -6.14
CA SER A 23 7.34 0.86 -5.14
C SER A 23 6.77 -0.49 -5.59
N LEU A 24 6.42 -0.61 -6.88
CA LEU A 24 5.94 -1.87 -7.45
C LEU A 24 7.02 -2.96 -7.34
N GLU A 25 8.26 -2.67 -7.76
CA GLU A 25 9.37 -3.63 -7.75
C GLU A 25 9.61 -4.18 -6.33
N GLU A 26 9.63 -3.30 -5.32
CA GLU A 26 9.77 -3.72 -3.93
C GLU A 26 8.60 -4.61 -3.47
N ALA A 27 7.35 -4.26 -3.79
CA ALA A 27 6.19 -5.09 -3.44
C ALA A 27 6.24 -6.48 -4.10
N ILE A 28 6.72 -6.54 -5.34
CA ILE A 28 6.92 -7.81 -6.06
C ILE A 28 7.97 -8.67 -5.34
N GLN A 29 9.06 -8.05 -4.90
CA GLN A 29 10.15 -8.75 -4.23
C GLN A 29 9.76 -9.24 -2.83
N VAL A 30 9.03 -8.42 -2.06
CA VAL A 30 8.52 -8.77 -0.73
C VAL A 30 7.55 -9.96 -0.80
N THR A 31 6.82 -10.10 -1.90
CA THR A 31 5.80 -11.16 -2.08
C THR A 31 6.24 -12.30 -2.99
N LYS A 32 7.54 -12.40 -3.30
CA LYS A 32 8.07 -13.36 -4.30
C LYS A 32 7.93 -14.83 -3.90
N ASP A 33 7.86 -15.09 -2.60
CA ASP A 33 7.75 -16.41 -1.98
C ASP A 33 6.30 -16.90 -1.91
N CYS A 34 5.33 -16.08 -2.31
CA CYS A 34 3.92 -16.46 -2.34
C CYS A 34 3.69 -17.65 -3.28
N PRO A 35 3.24 -18.81 -2.77
CA PRO A 35 3.00 -20.00 -3.59
C PRO A 35 1.70 -19.90 -4.40
N PHE A 36 0.86 -18.90 -4.10
CA PHE A 36 -0.43 -18.68 -4.74
C PHE A 36 -0.34 -17.62 -5.84
N ARG A 37 -1.35 -17.62 -6.73
CA ARG A 37 -1.49 -16.57 -7.74
C ARG A 37 -1.62 -15.20 -7.06
N ARG A 38 -0.73 -14.26 -7.43
CA ARG A 38 -0.78 -12.87 -6.98
C ARG A 38 -1.73 -12.05 -7.84
N THR A 39 -2.50 -11.17 -7.20
CA THR A 39 -3.40 -10.22 -7.87
C THR A 39 -3.08 -8.81 -7.39
N PHE A 40 -2.80 -7.91 -8.32
CA PHE A 40 -2.68 -6.48 -8.07
C PHE A 40 -4.03 -5.83 -8.41
N HIS A 41 -4.65 -5.21 -7.41
CA HIS A 41 -5.94 -4.54 -7.57
C HIS A 41 -5.77 -3.03 -7.46
N SER A 42 -6.31 -2.27 -8.42
CA SER A 42 -6.23 -0.80 -8.45
C SER A 42 -7.46 -0.16 -9.06
N ASP A 43 -7.55 1.17 -8.94
CA ASP A 43 -8.41 1.96 -9.82
C ASP A 43 -7.83 2.07 -11.24
N GLN A 44 -8.49 2.89 -12.08
CA GLN A 44 -8.06 3.22 -13.43
C GLN A 44 -7.16 4.48 -13.45
N GLY A 45 -6.40 4.77 -12.39
CA GLY A 45 -5.44 5.87 -12.38
C GLY A 45 -4.37 5.72 -13.48
N TRP A 46 -3.87 6.83 -14.00
CA TRP A 46 -2.90 6.85 -15.11
C TRP A 46 -1.65 6.00 -14.84
N ALA A 47 -1.19 5.98 -13.59
CA ALA A 47 -0.01 5.25 -13.15
C ALA A 47 -0.18 3.73 -13.38
N TYR A 48 -1.36 3.18 -13.08
CA TYR A 48 -1.65 1.76 -13.24
C TYR A 48 -1.98 1.36 -14.67
N GLN A 49 -2.26 2.33 -15.54
CA GLN A 49 -2.49 2.13 -16.98
C GLN A 49 -1.20 2.23 -17.81
N MET A 50 -0.07 2.61 -17.22
CA MET A 50 1.21 2.67 -17.94
C MET A 50 1.60 1.29 -18.50
N LYS A 51 2.05 1.26 -19.77
CA LYS A 51 2.55 0.01 -20.39
C LYS A 51 3.66 -0.65 -19.57
N ALA A 52 4.59 0.15 -19.03
CA ALA A 52 5.68 -0.34 -18.18
C ALA A 52 5.15 -1.07 -16.93
N TYR A 53 4.12 -0.51 -16.28
CA TYR A 53 3.49 -1.10 -15.10
C TYR A 53 2.83 -2.44 -15.43
N GLY A 54 1.99 -2.46 -16.48
CA GLY A 54 1.34 -3.68 -16.95
C GLY A 54 2.31 -4.76 -17.41
N ASN A 55 3.40 -4.39 -18.09
CA ASN A 55 4.44 -5.33 -18.52
C ASN A 55 5.17 -5.94 -17.32
N LYS A 56 5.54 -5.12 -16.33
CA LYS A 56 6.19 -5.59 -15.10
C LYS A 56 5.31 -6.59 -14.34
N LEU A 57 4.01 -6.32 -14.20
CA LEU A 57 3.08 -7.28 -13.59
C LEU A 57 3.04 -8.60 -14.37
N LYS A 58 2.99 -8.56 -15.71
CA LYS A 58 2.98 -9.75 -16.56
C LYS A 58 4.26 -10.57 -16.45
N GLU A 59 5.42 -9.92 -16.44
CA GLU A 59 6.74 -10.56 -16.25
C GLU A 59 6.75 -11.43 -14.98
N HIS A 60 6.15 -10.94 -13.90
CA HIS A 60 6.08 -11.63 -12.61
C HIS A 60 4.80 -12.48 -12.41
N ARG A 61 4.03 -12.72 -13.48
CA ARG A 61 2.77 -13.50 -13.49
C ARG A 61 1.73 -12.98 -12.48
N ILE A 62 1.70 -11.66 -12.27
CA ILE A 62 0.75 -11.00 -11.38
C ILE A 62 -0.46 -10.56 -12.20
N PHE A 63 -1.65 -11.00 -11.78
CA PHE A 63 -2.88 -10.63 -12.46
C PHE A 63 -3.30 -9.21 -12.08
N GLN A 64 -3.43 -8.31 -13.06
CA GLN A 64 -3.95 -6.97 -12.83
C GLN A 64 -5.49 -6.99 -12.85
N SER A 65 -6.10 -6.51 -11.78
CA SER A 65 -7.54 -6.30 -11.67
C SER A 65 -7.79 -4.82 -11.45
N MET A 66 -8.54 -4.18 -12.34
CA MET A 66 -8.89 -2.77 -12.19
C MET A 66 -10.38 -2.62 -11.89
N SER A 67 -10.73 -1.71 -10.99
CA SER A 67 -12.12 -1.41 -10.67
C SER A 67 -12.88 -0.89 -11.90
N ARG A 68 -14.18 -1.16 -11.93
CA ARG A 68 -15.07 -0.58 -12.96
C ARG A 68 -15.23 0.91 -12.69
N LYS A 69 -15.37 1.69 -13.76
CA LYS A 69 -15.69 3.12 -13.64
C LYS A 69 -16.97 3.29 -12.82
N GLY A 70 -16.89 4.05 -11.73
CA GLY A 70 -18.01 4.27 -10.80
C GLY A 70 -18.19 3.25 -9.68
N ASN A 71 -17.32 2.24 -9.54
CA ASN A 71 -17.33 1.31 -8.40
C ASN A 71 -16.26 1.70 -7.36
N CYS A 72 -16.65 2.45 -6.33
CA CYS A 72 -15.74 2.90 -5.26
C CYS A 72 -15.39 1.81 -4.23
N LEU A 73 -16.21 0.76 -4.11
CA LEU A 73 -16.04 -0.28 -3.08
C LEU A 73 -14.71 -1.02 -3.21
N ASP A 74 -14.24 -1.18 -4.44
CA ASP A 74 -13.00 -1.83 -4.82
C ASP A 74 -11.75 -1.09 -4.29
N ASN A 75 -11.81 0.25 -4.22
CA ASN A 75 -10.72 1.11 -3.75
C ASN A 75 -10.84 1.48 -2.26
N PHE A 76 -11.96 1.13 -1.62
CA PHE A 76 -12.25 1.46 -0.23
C PHE A 76 -11.11 1.15 0.77
N PRO A 77 -10.37 0.03 0.69
CA PRO A 77 -9.28 -0.23 1.62
C PRO A 77 -8.17 0.84 1.58
N MET A 78 -7.83 1.33 0.39
CA MET A 78 -6.83 2.39 0.24
C MET A 78 -7.39 3.76 0.60
N GLU A 79 -8.65 4.04 0.27
CA GLU A 79 -9.34 5.26 0.70
C GLU A 79 -9.40 5.37 2.22
N ASN A 80 -9.71 4.27 2.90
CA ASN A 80 -9.70 4.21 4.36
C ASN A 80 -8.29 4.49 4.92
N PHE A 81 -7.25 3.87 4.35
CA PHE A 81 -5.87 4.12 4.77
C PHE A 81 -5.49 5.61 4.63
N PHE A 82 -5.76 6.21 3.46
CA PHE A 82 -5.43 7.62 3.23
C PHE A 82 -6.28 8.57 4.09
N GLY A 83 -7.54 8.21 4.38
CA GLY A 83 -8.38 8.95 5.32
C GLY A 83 -7.75 9.02 6.71
N LEU A 84 -7.31 7.86 7.24
CA LEU A 84 -6.64 7.78 8.53
C LEU A 84 -5.31 8.54 8.55
N LEU A 85 -4.48 8.36 7.52
CA LEU A 85 -3.19 9.05 7.42
C LEU A 85 -3.39 10.58 7.44
N LYS A 86 -4.34 11.09 6.65
CA LYS A 86 -4.61 12.52 6.61
C LYS A 86 -5.17 13.02 7.94
N GLN A 87 -6.07 12.28 8.55
CA GLN A 87 -6.64 12.63 9.86
C GLN A 87 -5.59 12.70 10.96
N GLU A 88 -4.65 11.76 10.99
CA GLU A 88 -3.75 11.61 12.13
C GLU A 88 -2.45 12.40 12.01
N ILE A 89 -1.98 12.67 10.79
CA ILE A 89 -0.71 13.38 10.59
C ILE A 89 -0.76 14.55 9.61
N PHE A 90 -1.91 14.86 8.99
CA PHE A 90 -1.97 15.95 8.01
C PHE A 90 -2.90 17.08 8.45
N HIS A 91 -4.11 16.76 8.88
CA HIS A 91 -5.10 17.76 9.27
C HIS A 91 -4.69 18.46 10.57
N GLY A 92 -4.55 19.79 10.51
CA GLY A 92 -4.14 20.61 11.64
C GLY A 92 -2.62 20.79 11.79
N GLU A 93 -1.82 20.16 10.95
CA GLU A 93 -0.35 20.25 10.97
C GLU A 93 0.18 21.13 9.84
N ILE A 94 1.23 21.91 10.12
CA ILE A 94 1.94 22.71 9.13
C ILE A 94 3.33 22.13 8.94
N TYR A 95 3.66 21.76 7.71
CA TYR A 95 4.97 21.25 7.32
C TYR A 95 5.78 22.34 6.63
N LEU A 96 6.98 22.62 7.14
CA LEU A 96 7.86 23.66 6.61
C LEU A 96 8.76 23.15 5.48
N SER A 97 8.84 21.84 5.28
CA SER A 97 9.59 21.23 4.19
C SER A 97 9.00 19.90 3.74
N PHE A 98 9.31 19.52 2.49
CA PHE A 98 9.01 18.19 1.99
C PHE A 98 9.66 17.08 2.84
N ASN A 99 10.89 17.30 3.30
CA ASN A 99 11.62 16.32 4.10
C ASN A 99 10.95 16.07 5.46
N GLU A 100 10.40 17.12 6.08
CA GLU A 100 9.65 17.00 7.33
C GLU A 100 8.39 16.14 7.16
N LEU A 101 7.60 16.43 6.12
CA LEU A 101 6.42 15.64 5.77
C LEU A 101 6.81 14.18 5.48
N LYS A 102 7.88 13.96 4.72
CA LYS A 102 8.38 12.61 4.40
C LYS A 102 8.73 11.84 5.67
N ILE A 103 9.51 12.43 6.58
CA ILE A 103 9.87 11.79 7.86
C ILE A 103 8.61 11.44 8.68
N LYS A 104 7.59 12.30 8.66
CA LYS A 104 6.32 12.02 9.35
C LYS A 104 5.53 10.89 8.70
N ILE A 105 5.47 10.82 7.37
CA ILE A 105 4.89 9.69 6.65
C ILE A 105 5.64 8.41 7.01
N ASP A 106 6.98 8.41 6.97
CA ASP A 106 7.78 7.22 7.25
C ASP A 106 7.52 6.68 8.68
N LYS A 107 7.50 7.58 9.67
CA LYS A 107 7.14 7.25 11.06
C LYS A 107 5.70 6.74 11.18
N TYR A 108 4.78 7.31 10.41
CA TYR A 108 3.39 6.89 10.42
C TYR A 108 3.21 5.49 9.82
N ILE A 109 3.91 5.16 8.73
CA ILE A 109 3.86 3.81 8.14
C ILE A 109 4.40 2.77 9.13
N ASP A 110 5.52 3.05 9.81
CA ASP A 110 6.04 2.18 10.87
C ASP A 110 5.00 1.97 11.98
N TYR A 111 4.44 3.05 12.52
CA TYR A 111 3.37 2.98 13.52
C TYR A 111 2.16 2.17 13.01
N TYR A 112 1.70 2.46 11.81
CA TYR A 112 0.52 1.83 11.22
C TYR A 112 0.72 0.32 11.03
N ASN A 113 1.89 -0.11 10.57
CA ASN A 113 2.18 -1.53 10.35
C ASN A 113 2.48 -2.28 11.65
N ASN A 114 3.26 -1.69 12.56
CA ASN A 114 3.82 -2.40 13.71
C ASN A 114 3.05 -2.21 15.02
N LYS A 115 2.37 -1.07 15.20
CA LYS A 115 1.79 -0.67 16.50
C LYS A 115 0.28 -0.44 16.47
N ARG A 116 -0.29 -0.06 15.33
CA ARG A 116 -1.71 0.28 15.24
C ARG A 116 -2.59 -0.94 15.39
N ILE A 117 -3.30 -1.02 16.51
CA ILE A 117 -4.26 -2.08 16.80
C ILE A 117 -5.53 -1.91 15.95
N LYS A 118 -6.01 -3.02 15.38
CA LYS A 118 -7.26 -3.06 14.61
C LYS A 118 -8.17 -4.17 15.11
N GLN A 119 -9.41 -3.82 15.44
CA GLN A 119 -10.43 -4.79 15.85
C GLN A 119 -10.62 -5.92 14.83
N LYS A 120 -10.64 -5.58 13.53
CA LYS A 120 -10.76 -6.57 12.44
C LYS A 120 -9.58 -7.55 12.32
N LEU A 121 -8.47 -7.27 13.00
CA LEU A 121 -7.27 -8.09 13.03
C LEU A 121 -7.09 -8.74 14.42
N ASN A 122 -8.20 -9.07 15.11
CA ASN A 122 -8.19 -9.64 16.45
C ASN A 122 -7.38 -8.80 17.46
N TRP A 123 -7.50 -7.48 17.36
CA TRP A 123 -6.76 -6.54 18.21
C TRP A 123 -5.23 -6.66 18.08
N LEU A 124 -4.75 -7.01 16.89
CA LEU A 124 -3.33 -7.01 16.52
C LEU A 124 -3.01 -5.88 15.52
N SER A 125 -1.73 -5.52 15.42
CA SER A 125 -1.23 -4.72 14.30
C SER A 125 -1.17 -5.52 12.99
N PRO A 126 -1.13 -4.86 11.81
CA PRO A 126 -1.02 -5.55 10.53
C PRO A 126 0.11 -6.59 10.44
N VAL A 127 1.29 -6.26 10.98
CA VAL A 127 2.45 -7.15 11.01
C VAL A 127 2.24 -8.28 12.02
N GLN A 128 1.81 -7.96 13.25
CA GLN A 128 1.53 -8.97 14.27
C GLN A 128 0.51 -10.01 13.80
N PHE A 129 -0.53 -9.57 13.09
CA PHE A 129 -1.54 -10.46 12.52
C PHE A 129 -0.94 -11.43 11.49
N ARG A 130 -0.07 -10.94 10.59
CA ARG A 130 0.62 -11.79 9.61
C ARG A 130 1.52 -12.81 10.29
N GLU A 131 2.33 -12.39 11.26
CA GLU A 131 3.22 -13.30 11.99
C GLU A 131 2.45 -14.36 12.77
N ALA A 132 1.36 -13.98 13.43
CA ALA A 132 0.52 -14.92 14.17
C ALA A 132 -0.07 -15.99 13.24
N ALA A 133 -0.49 -15.60 12.04
CA ALA A 133 -1.00 -16.55 11.05
C ALA A 133 0.08 -17.45 10.46
N GLN A 134 1.30 -16.96 10.25
CA GLN A 134 2.44 -17.77 9.80
C GLN A 134 2.86 -18.81 10.83
N ARG A 135 2.74 -18.52 12.13
CA ARG A 135 3.03 -19.47 13.22
C ARG A 135 1.96 -20.55 13.38
N ALA A 136 0.76 -20.34 12.84
CA ALA A 136 -0.36 -21.27 12.94
C ALA A 136 -0.42 -22.29 11.79
N VAL A 137 0.51 -22.19 10.82
CA VAL A 137 0.69 -23.09 9.68
C VAL A 137 1.90 -23.97 9.92
#